data_AF-A0A5C8LI62-F1
#
_entry.id   AF-A0A5C8LI62-F1
#
_cell.length_a   1.000
_cell.length_b   1.000
_cell.length_c   1.000
_cell.angle_alpha   90.00
_cell.angle_beta   90.00
_cell.angle_gamma   90.00
#
_symmetry.space_group_name_H-M   'P 1'
#
loop_
_entity.id
_entity.type
_entity.pdbx_description
1 polymer ?
#
loop_
_entity_poly.entity_id
_entity_poly.type
_entity_poly.pdbx_seq_one_letter_code
_entity_poly.pdbx_strand_id
1 'polypeptide(L)'
;MTKYLSQKLTFFSFWLIVVVVLLHSVSMDTNSSELTFFKYLEYLLSLQLAQLAVPCFFMISGYLFFIKLKKDEVWTLNNYGLKLKKRVNTLLVPYILWCLIWFGIIYLLQTLPVTKTFFNQPLYSLSTKEFIYNLIVYPLNYPFWFLRELMLYVIITPIIYILIRKFNLLIFFII
;
A
#
# COMPACT_ATOMS: atom_id res chain seq x y z
N MET A 1 15.40 2.92 18.82
CA MET A 1 15.78 1.85 17.87
C MET A 1 17.27 1.94 17.62
N THR A 2 18.00 0.84 17.68
CA THR A 2 19.45 0.82 17.39
C THR A 2 19.70 0.90 15.89
N LYS A 3 20.87 1.41 15.48
CA LYS A 3 21.29 1.49 14.07
C LYS A 3 21.28 0.10 13.40
N TYR A 4 21.74 -0.91 14.13
CA TYR A 4 21.77 -2.31 13.68
C TYR A 4 20.39 -2.85 13.30
N LEU A 5 19.38 -2.64 14.17
CA LEU A 5 18.02 -3.10 13.89
C LEU A 5 17.41 -2.36 12.68
N SER A 6 17.67 -1.05 12.59
CA SER A 6 17.24 -0.26 11.43
C SER A 6 17.78 -0.82 10.13
N GLN A 7 19.07 -1.16 10.08
CA GLN A 7 19.72 -1.69 8.88
C GLN A 7 19.16 -3.06 8.48
N LYS A 8 18.90 -3.94 9.45
CA LYS A 8 18.24 -5.24 9.18
C LYS A 8 16.84 -5.06 8.60
N LEU A 9 16.04 -4.16 9.17
CA LEU A 9 14.70 -3.87 8.65
C LEU A 9 14.76 -3.27 7.25
N THR A 10 15.71 -2.36 6.99
CA THR A 10 15.90 -1.78 5.64
C THR A 10 16.34 -2.84 4.63
N PHE A 11 17.30 -3.69 4.99
CA PHE A 11 17.76 -4.78 4.14
C PHE A 11 16.63 -5.77 3.82
N PHE A 12 15.84 -6.16 4.82
CA PHE A 12 14.68 -7.01 4.60
C PHE A 12 13.61 -6.33 3.74
N SER A 13 13.31 -5.06 4.02
CA SER A 13 12.34 -4.28 3.24
C SER A 13 12.77 -4.15 1.78
N PHE A 14 14.06 -4.00 1.49
CA PHE A 14 14.59 -3.96 0.13
C PHE A 14 14.19 -5.22 -0.67
N TRP A 15 14.41 -6.40 -0.09
CA TRP A 15 14.02 -7.66 -0.75
C TRP A 15 12.51 -7.78 -0.93
N LEU A 16 11.72 -7.34 0.05
CA LEU A 16 10.27 -7.29 -0.10
C LEU A 16 9.84 -6.36 -1.25
N ILE A 17 10.50 -5.21 -1.45
CA ILE A 17 10.22 -4.29 -2.57
C ILE A 17 10.50 -5.00 -3.89
N VAL A 18 11.64 -5.70 -4.00
CA VAL A 18 11.99 -6.45 -5.21
C VAL A 18 10.89 -7.47 -5.55
N VAL A 19 10.41 -8.23 -4.55
CA VAL A 19 9.31 -9.19 -4.75
C VAL A 19 8.02 -8.51 -5.21
N VAL A 20 7.68 -7.34 -4.66
CA VAL A 20 6.48 -6.58 -5.08
C VAL A 20 6.61 -6.07 -6.52
N VAL A 21 7.80 -5.59 -6.92
CA VAL A 21 8.05 -5.18 -8.31
C VAL A 21 7.91 -6.36 -9.26
N LEU A 22 8.45 -7.53 -8.90
CA LEU A 22 8.32 -8.74 -9.70
C LEU A 22 6.85 -9.16 -9.86
N LEU A 23 6.02 -9.04 -8.82
CA LEU A 23 4.57 -9.30 -8.93
C LEU A 23 3.90 -8.41 -9.98
N HIS A 24 4.25 -7.13 -10.03
CA HIS A 24 3.64 -6.20 -10.99
C HIS A 24 4.20 -6.31 -12.40
N SER A 25 5.36 -6.96 -12.58
CA SER A 25 5.90 -7.27 -13.91
C SER A 25 5.29 -8.53 -14.55
N VAL A 26 4.54 -9.33 -13.79
CA VAL A 26 3.95 -10.58 -14.28
C VAL A 26 2.80 -10.27 -15.22
N SER A 27 3.00 -10.61 -16.50
CA SER A 27 1.99 -10.48 -17.54
C SER A 27 1.36 -11.85 -17.77
N MET A 28 0.22 -12.10 -17.12
CA MET A 28 -0.49 -13.36 -17.27
C MET A 28 -1.13 -13.48 -18.66
N ASP A 29 -0.34 -13.88 -19.65
CA ASP A 29 -0.87 -14.35 -20.93
C ASP A 29 -1.38 -15.79 -20.77
N THR A 30 -2.67 -15.91 -20.45
CA THR A 30 -3.36 -17.18 -20.21
C THR A 30 -3.66 -17.98 -21.48
N ASN A 31 -3.33 -17.44 -22.66
CA ASN A 31 -3.76 -17.99 -23.95
C ASN A 31 -2.82 -19.02 -24.56
N SER A 32 -1.69 -19.33 -23.94
CA SER A 32 -0.80 -20.40 -24.38
C SER A 32 -0.87 -21.58 -23.39
N SER A 33 -1.44 -22.69 -23.88
CA SER A 33 -1.65 -23.96 -23.17
C SER A 33 -0.35 -24.65 -22.74
N GLU A 34 0.81 -24.19 -23.21
CA GLU A 34 2.12 -24.69 -22.78
C GLU A 34 2.61 -23.92 -21.55
N LEU A 35 2.64 -24.62 -20.42
CA LEU A 35 3.36 -24.21 -19.21
C LEU A 35 4.86 -24.42 -19.44
N THR A 36 5.51 -23.42 -20.01
CA THR A 36 6.98 -23.36 -20.01
C THR A 36 7.50 -23.14 -18.59
N PHE A 37 8.71 -23.64 -18.31
CA PHE A 37 9.40 -23.46 -17.02
C PHE A 37 9.35 -22.00 -16.52
N PHE A 38 9.48 -21.04 -17.45
CA PHE A 38 9.40 -19.61 -17.16
C PHE A 38 8.04 -19.17 -16.60
N LYS A 39 6.91 -19.67 -17.14
CA LYS A 39 5.57 -19.36 -16.61
C LYS A 39 5.35 -19.95 -15.23
N TYR A 40 5.86 -21.16 -14.98
CA TYR A 40 5.79 -21.75 -13.65
C TYR A 40 6.58 -20.92 -12.62
N LEU A 41 7.78 -20.48 -13.00
CA LEU A 41 8.61 -19.62 -12.17
C LEU A 41 7.95 -18.25 -11.91
N GLU A 42 7.36 -17.65 -12.94
CA GLU A 42 6.57 -16.42 -12.84
C GLU A 42 5.35 -16.58 -11.91
N TYR A 43 4.62 -17.68 -12.04
CA TYR A 43 3.48 -18.01 -11.18
C TYR A 43 3.90 -18.22 -9.71
N LEU A 44 4.98 -18.95 -9.46
CA LEU A 44 5.49 -19.22 -8.12
C LEU A 44 5.92 -17.91 -7.43
N LEU A 45 6.66 -17.07 -8.14
CA LEU A 45 7.10 -15.76 -7.63
C LEU A 45 5.92 -14.81 -7.38
N SER A 46 4.95 -14.78 -8.29
CA SER A 46 3.80 -13.86 -8.24
C SER A 46 2.78 -14.25 -7.17
N LEU A 47 2.34 -15.51 -7.13
CA LEU A 47 1.28 -15.89 -6.21
C LEU A 47 1.78 -16.11 -4.79
N GLN A 48 2.92 -16.76 -4.60
CA GLN A 48 3.26 -17.24 -3.25
C GLN A 48 4.13 -16.24 -2.49
N LEU A 49 5.17 -15.70 -3.13
CA LEU A 49 6.10 -14.82 -2.43
C LEU A 49 5.56 -13.40 -2.29
N ALA A 50 4.86 -12.90 -3.30
CA ALA A 50 4.38 -11.53 -3.27
C ALA A 50 3.10 -11.36 -2.44
N GLN A 51 2.27 -12.40 -2.30
CA GLN A 51 1.20 -12.43 -1.30
C GLN A 51 1.73 -12.37 0.14
N LEU A 52 2.97 -12.82 0.40
CA LEU A 52 3.61 -12.69 1.71
C LEU A 52 4.24 -11.31 1.92
N ALA A 53 4.76 -10.70 0.84
CA ALA A 53 5.46 -9.42 0.94
C ALA A 53 4.57 -8.29 1.47
N VAL A 54 3.31 -8.24 1.03
CA VAL A 54 2.35 -7.20 1.43
C VAL A 54 2.00 -7.26 2.93
N PRO A 55 1.58 -8.40 3.50
CA PRO A 55 1.42 -8.58 4.95
C PRO A 55 2.70 -8.26 5.74
N CYS A 56 3.88 -8.67 5.24
CA CYS A 56 5.14 -8.34 5.89
C CYS A 56 5.37 -6.82 5.98
N PHE A 57 5.06 -6.06 4.93
CA PHE A 57 5.15 -4.60 4.98
C PHE A 57 4.18 -3.99 6.00
N PHE A 58 2.94 -4.49 6.06
CA PHE A 58 1.98 -4.03 7.08
C PHE A 58 2.49 -4.33 8.49
N MET A 59 3.05 -5.51 8.73
CA MET A 59 3.63 -5.89 10.02
C MET A 59 4.81 -4.98 10.40
N ILE A 60 5.74 -4.74 9.48
CA ILE A 60 6.89 -3.83 9.71
C ILE A 60 6.40 -2.41 10.02
N SER A 61 5.42 -1.90 9.26
CA SER A 61 4.88 -0.56 9.46
C SER A 61 4.18 -0.41 10.81
N GLY A 62 3.40 -1.43 11.22
CA GLY A 62 2.77 -1.51 12.54
C GLY A 62 3.81 -1.55 13.66
N TYR A 63 4.81 -2.43 13.56
CA TYR A 63 5.91 -2.51 14.51
C TYR A 63 6.63 -1.16 14.68
N LEU A 64 6.97 -0.49 13.56
CA LEU A 64 7.61 0.82 13.57
C LEU A 64 6.73 1.94 14.13
N PHE A 65 5.41 1.81 14.04
CA PHE A 65 4.45 2.76 14.63
C PHE A 65 4.52 2.75 16.16
N PHE A 66 4.53 1.55 16.75
CA PHE A 66 4.51 1.36 18.20
C PHE A 66 5.89 1.45 18.86
N ILE A 67 6.97 0.96 18.24
CA ILE A 67 8.32 1.03 18.85
C ILE A 67 8.86 2.46 18.99
N LYS A 68 8.30 3.40 18.21
CA LYS A 68 8.60 4.83 18.32
C LYS A 68 7.82 5.51 19.46
N LEU A 69 7.00 4.79 20.23
CA LEU A 69 6.59 5.25 21.57
C LEU A 69 7.83 5.08 22.44
N LYS A 70 8.42 6.18 22.93
CA LYS A 70 9.52 6.06 23.90
C LYS A 70 9.03 5.22 25.09
N LYS A 71 9.95 4.51 25.74
CA LYS A 71 9.68 3.66 26.91
C LYS A 71 8.90 4.39 28.02
N ASP A 72 8.99 5.72 28.05
CA ASP A 72 8.41 6.62 29.06
C ASP A 72 7.22 7.45 28.53
N GLU A 73 6.87 7.33 27.24
CA GLU A 73 5.70 8.03 26.69
C GLU A 73 4.44 7.17 26.89
N VAL A 74 3.62 7.59 27.85
CA VAL A 74 2.26 7.06 28.00
C VAL A 74 1.51 7.27 26.68
N TRP A 75 0.84 6.22 26.19
CA TRP A 75 -0.05 6.35 25.04
C TRP A 75 -1.17 7.33 25.40
N THR A 76 -1.12 8.53 24.81
CA THR A 76 -2.11 9.59 24.99
C THR A 76 -2.69 9.97 23.63
N LEU A 77 -3.95 10.43 23.62
CA LEU A 77 -4.61 10.92 22.41
C LEU A 77 -3.84 12.07 21.74
N ASN A 78 -3.16 12.91 22.53
CA ASN A 78 -2.32 13.99 22.02
C ASN A 78 -1.09 13.47 21.25
N ASN A 79 -0.36 12.49 21.81
CA ASN A 79 0.81 11.89 21.12
C ASN A 79 0.39 11.14 19.85
N TYR A 80 -0.77 10.50 19.87
CA TYR A 80 -1.37 9.87 18.69
C TYR A 80 -1.70 10.90 17.61
N GLY A 81 -2.35 12.01 17.96
CA GLY A 81 -2.66 13.10 17.03
C GLY A 81 -1.43 13.70 16.35
N LEU A 82 -0.34 13.89 17.08
CA LEU A 82 0.95 14.35 16.51
C LEU A 82 1.53 13.35 15.50
N LYS A 83 1.45 12.05 15.79
CA LYS A 83 1.88 10.99 14.86
C LYS A 83 1.01 10.93 13.61
N LEU A 84 -0.31 11.07 13.77
CA LEU A 84 -1.26 11.17 12.65
C LEU A 84 -0.92 12.36 11.75
N LYS A 85 -0.76 13.56 12.31
CA LYS A 85 -0.42 14.77 11.55
C LYS A 85 0.85 14.58 10.73
N LYS A 86 1.89 13.96 11.32
CA LYS A 86 3.13 13.66 10.58
C LYS A 86 2.87 12.72 9.40
N ARG A 87 2.08 11.67 9.59
CA ARG A 87 1.73 10.70 8.54
C ARG A 87 0.85 11.32 7.45
N VAL A 88 -0.06 12.23 7.80
CA VAL A 88 -0.83 12.99 6.82
C VAL A 88 0.13 13.75 5.90
N ASN A 89 1.11 14.45 6.46
CA ASN A 89 2.05 15.23 5.66
C ASN A 89 3.03 14.37 4.85
N THR A 90 3.45 13.21 5.35
CA THR A 90 4.48 12.38 4.68
C THR A 90 3.91 11.27 3.79
N LEU A 91 2.63 10.91 3.95
CA LEU A 91 1.99 9.82 3.20
C LEU A 91 0.72 10.28 2.49
N LEU A 92 -0.24 10.86 3.22
CA LEU A 92 -1.55 11.22 2.64
C LEU A 92 -1.45 12.33 1.60
N VAL A 93 -0.75 13.41 1.94
CA VAL A 93 -0.57 14.54 1.02
C VAL A 93 0.17 14.11 -0.25
N PRO A 94 1.34 13.42 -0.17
CA PRO A 94 1.97 12.85 -1.36
C PRO A 94 1.07 11.89 -2.14
N TYR A 95 0.31 11.01 -1.46
CA TYR A 95 -0.62 10.08 -2.10
C TYR A 95 -1.67 10.82 -2.95
N ILE A 96 -2.37 11.81 -2.37
CA ILE A 96 -3.39 12.58 -3.10
C ILE A 96 -2.77 13.31 -4.28
N LEU A 97 -1.60 13.94 -4.09
CA LEU A 97 -0.89 14.64 -5.15
C LEU A 97 -0.54 13.70 -6.31
N TRP A 98 0.00 12.51 -6.01
CA TRP A 98 0.32 11.53 -7.05
C TRP A 98 -0.92 10.95 -7.73
N CYS A 99 -2.01 10.72 -7.01
CA CYS A 99 -3.28 10.33 -7.61
C CYS A 99 -3.80 11.38 -8.59
N LEU A 100 -3.75 12.67 -8.21
CA LEU A 100 -4.16 13.78 -9.08
C LEU A 100 -3.26 13.92 -10.31
N ILE A 101 -1.94 13.80 -10.13
CA ILE A 101 -0.97 13.83 -11.24
C ILE A 101 -1.28 12.70 -12.22
N TRP A 102 -1.48 11.48 -11.72
CA TRP A 102 -1.78 10.32 -12.57
C TRP A 102 -3.11 10.48 -13.29
N PHE A 103 -4.14 10.98 -12.60
CA PHE A 103 -5.43 11.30 -13.21
C PHE A 103 -5.26 12.32 -14.36
N GLY A 104 -4.48 13.38 -14.13
CA GLY A 104 -4.17 14.38 -15.15
C GLY A 104 -3.43 13.81 -16.36
N ILE A 105 -2.44 12.94 -16.14
CA ILE A 105 -1.71 12.26 -17.22
C ILE A 105 -2.66 11.40 -18.06
N ILE A 106 -3.48 10.55 -17.44
CA ILE A 106 -4.43 9.70 -18.17
C ILE A 106 -5.46 10.55 -18.90
N TYR A 107 -5.96 11.63 -18.28
CA TYR A 107 -6.88 12.56 -18.92
C TYR A 107 -6.27 13.18 -20.19
N LEU A 108 -5.02 13.65 -20.13
CA LEU A 108 -4.30 14.19 -21.29
C LEU A 108 -4.07 13.13 -22.37
N LEU A 109 -3.73 11.90 -22.00
CA LEU A 109 -3.59 10.81 -22.97
C LEU A 109 -4.93 10.45 -23.65
N GLN A 110 -6.06 10.66 -22.99
CA GLN A 110 -7.37 10.42 -23.58
C GLN A 110 -7.85 11.53 -24.52
N THR A 111 -7.30 12.75 -24.42
CA THR A 111 -7.64 13.85 -25.34
C THR A 111 -6.83 13.79 -26.63
N LEU A 112 -5.66 13.15 -26.63
CA LEU A 112 -4.82 12.99 -27.81
C LEU A 112 -5.42 11.94 -28.79
N PRO A 113 -5.55 12.25 -30.09
CA PRO A 113 -6.20 11.37 -31.06
C PRO A 113 -5.46 10.05 -31.27
N VAL A 114 -4.14 10.03 -31.09
CA VAL A 114 -3.28 8.84 -31.24
C VAL A 114 -3.52 7.83 -30.10
N THR A 115 -3.70 8.32 -28.87
CA THR A 115 -3.78 7.48 -27.68
C THR A 115 -5.20 7.22 -27.20
N LYS A 116 -6.18 8.01 -27.65
CA LYS A 116 -7.59 7.88 -27.27
C LYS A 116 -8.16 6.48 -27.55
N THR A 117 -7.72 5.81 -28.62
CA THR A 117 -8.19 4.47 -29.01
C THR A 117 -7.80 3.37 -28.03
N PHE A 118 -6.79 3.59 -27.18
CA PHE A 118 -6.38 2.61 -26.16
C PHE A 118 -7.23 2.66 -24.89
N PHE A 119 -8.15 3.62 -24.76
CA PHE A 119 -8.99 3.79 -23.58
C PHE A 119 -10.46 3.52 -23.88
N ASN A 120 -11.02 2.52 -23.21
CA ASN A 120 -12.43 2.14 -23.39
C ASN A 120 -13.41 3.07 -22.66
N GLN A 121 -12.96 3.75 -21.60
CA GLN A 121 -13.78 4.65 -20.80
C GLN A 121 -13.12 6.02 -20.66
N PRO A 122 -13.74 7.10 -21.19
CA PRO A 122 -13.20 8.43 -21.02
C PRO A 122 -13.39 8.96 -19.59
N LEU A 123 -12.35 9.56 -19.03
CA LEU A 123 -12.38 10.15 -17.69
C LEU A 123 -13.29 11.37 -17.61
N TYR A 124 -13.56 12.05 -18.74
CA TYR A 124 -14.48 13.20 -18.76
C TYR A 124 -15.95 12.80 -18.55
N SER A 125 -16.31 11.53 -18.78
CA SER A 125 -17.69 11.07 -18.55
C SER A 125 -17.93 10.61 -17.10
N LEU A 126 -16.90 10.61 -16.26
CA LEU A 126 -17.03 10.25 -14.85
C LEU A 126 -17.84 11.32 -14.11
N SER A 127 -18.78 10.86 -13.30
CA SER A 127 -19.44 11.71 -12.32
C SER A 127 -18.46 12.22 -11.26
N THR A 128 -18.81 13.33 -10.59
CA THR A 128 -18.00 13.85 -9.47
C THR A 128 -17.82 12.83 -8.35
N LYS A 129 -18.82 11.96 -8.12
CA LYS A 129 -18.74 10.87 -7.14
C LYS A 129 -17.73 9.81 -7.55
N GLU A 130 -17.77 9.37 -8.80
CA GLU A 130 -16.80 8.39 -9.34
C GLU A 130 -15.38 8.96 -9.37
N PHE A 131 -15.23 10.24 -9.68
CA PHE A 131 -13.95 10.92 -9.61
C PHE A 131 -13.35 10.85 -8.19
N ILE A 132 -14.12 11.24 -7.17
CA ILE A 132 -13.65 11.19 -5.77
C ILE A 132 -13.37 9.75 -5.35
N TYR A 133 -14.23 8.81 -5.77
CA TYR A 133 -14.04 7.38 -5.50
C TYR A 133 -12.74 6.86 -6.11
N ASN A 134 -12.44 7.20 -7.37
CA ASN A 134 -11.22 6.80 -8.07
C ASN A 134 -9.96 7.56 -7.61
N LEU A 135 -10.14 8.62 -6.82
CA LEU A 135 -9.03 9.38 -6.25
C LEU A 135 -8.65 8.86 -4.86
N ILE A 136 -9.65 8.46 -4.05
CA ILE A 136 -9.46 8.10 -2.64
C ILE A 136 -9.59 6.59 -2.42
N VAL A 137 -10.62 5.97 -2.98
CA VAL A 137 -10.99 4.58 -2.68
C VAL A 137 -10.31 3.61 -3.64
N TYR A 138 -10.39 3.81 -4.95
CA TYR A 138 -9.72 2.96 -5.94
C TYR A 138 -8.81 3.80 -6.85
N PRO A 139 -7.58 4.11 -6.40
CA PRO A 139 -6.67 4.93 -7.19
C PRO A 139 -6.42 4.28 -8.56
N LEU A 140 -6.49 5.09 -9.62
CA LEU A 140 -6.19 4.65 -10.99
C LEU A 140 -4.80 4.00 -11.10
N ASN A 141 -3.84 4.47 -10.30
CA ASN A 141 -2.56 3.80 -10.11
C ASN A 141 -2.73 2.72 -9.04
N TYR A 142 -2.95 1.48 -9.48
CA TYR A 142 -3.29 0.35 -8.62
C TYR A 142 -2.38 0.24 -7.37
N PRO A 143 -1.03 0.17 -7.46
CA PRO A 143 -0.13 0.09 -6.30
C PRO A 143 -0.40 1.06 -5.14
N PHE A 144 -1.02 2.22 -5.39
CA PHE A 144 -1.34 3.18 -4.34
C PHE A 144 -2.41 2.69 -3.35
N TRP A 145 -3.14 1.61 -3.66
CA TRP A 145 -4.04 0.94 -2.73
C TRP A 145 -3.35 0.60 -1.40
N PHE A 146 -2.08 0.20 -1.46
CA PHE A 146 -1.30 -0.16 -0.27
C PHE A 146 -1.11 1.04 0.68
N LEU A 147 -0.87 2.24 0.15
CA LEU A 147 -0.72 3.45 0.97
C LEU A 147 -2.04 3.83 1.63
N ARG A 148 -3.17 3.68 0.91
CA ARG A 148 -4.52 3.90 1.44
C ARG A 148 -4.78 2.99 2.64
N GLU A 149 -4.57 1.68 2.49
CA GLU A 149 -4.76 0.72 3.58
C GLU A 149 -3.85 1.02 4.77
N LEU A 150 -2.60 1.43 4.51
CA LEU A 150 -1.69 1.83 5.58
C LEU A 150 -2.23 3.01 6.40
N MET A 151 -2.88 3.98 5.75
CA MET A 151 -3.53 5.10 6.45
C MET A 151 -4.73 4.64 7.27
N LEU A 152 -5.57 3.75 6.71
CA LEU A 152 -6.72 3.18 7.42
C LEU A 152 -6.29 2.43 8.69
N TYR A 153 -5.26 1.58 8.61
CA TYR A 153 -4.73 0.88 9.78
C TYR A 153 -4.19 1.84 10.85
N VAL A 154 -3.56 2.95 10.44
CA VAL A 154 -3.11 3.98 11.37
C VAL A 154 -4.30 4.63 12.07
N ILE A 155 -5.39 4.93 11.36
CA ILE A 155 -6.62 5.52 11.93
C ILE A 155 -7.29 4.56 12.93
N ILE A 156 -7.29 3.26 12.63
CA ILE A 156 -7.89 2.20 13.45
C ILE A 156 -6.98 1.80 14.64
N THR A 157 -5.70 2.17 14.61
CA THR A 157 -4.72 1.87 15.66
C THR A 157 -5.16 2.14 17.11
N PRO A 158 -5.83 3.25 17.49
CA PRO A 158 -6.35 3.44 18.85
C PRO A 158 -7.29 2.32 19.29
N ILE A 159 -8.15 1.84 18.40
CA ILE A 159 -9.06 0.72 18.67
C ILE A 159 -8.25 -0.56 18.90
N ILE A 160 -7.28 -0.83 18.01
CA ILE A 160 -6.38 -1.99 18.12
C ILE A 160 -5.63 -1.97 19.46
N TYR A 161 -5.11 -0.80 19.87
CA TYR A 161 -4.38 -0.64 21.13
C TYR A 161 -5.27 -0.94 22.35
N ILE A 162 -6.50 -0.42 22.37
CA ILE A 162 -7.47 -0.67 23.45
C ILE A 162 -7.82 -2.16 23.52
N LEU A 163 -8.07 -2.79 22.37
CA LEU A 163 -8.40 -4.23 22.30
C LEU A 163 -7.27 -5.11 22.84
N ILE A 164 -6.02 -4.84 22.43
CA ILE A 164 -4.84 -5.58 22.92
C ILE A 164 -4.73 -5.45 24.44
N ARG A 165 -4.88 -4.23 24.99
CA ARG A 165 -4.75 -3.98 26.42
C ARG A 165 -5.90 -4.58 27.24
N LYS A 166 -7.13 -4.58 26.70
CA LYS A 166 -8.32 -5.04 27.42
C LYS A 166 -8.44 -6.57 27.42
N PHE A 167 -8.13 -7.21 26.30
CA PHE A 167 -8.38 -8.64 26.12
C PHE A 167 -7.14 -9.52 26.30
N ASN A 168 -5.94 -8.94 26.52
CA ASN A 168 -4.68 -9.68 26.60
C ASN A 168 -4.49 -10.65 25.40
N LEU A 169 -5.15 -10.37 24.27
CA LEU A 169 -5.19 -11.21 23.09
C LEU A 169 -3.87 -11.07 22.34
N LEU A 170 -2.88 -11.82 22.80
CA LEU A 170 -1.54 -11.74 22.26
C LEU A 170 -1.38 -12.41 20.88
N ILE A 171 -2.29 -13.27 20.38
CA ILE A 171 -1.91 -14.13 19.23
C ILE A 171 -2.98 -14.36 18.12
N PHE A 172 -4.29 -14.10 18.30
CA PHE A 172 -5.27 -14.79 17.42
C PHE A 172 -5.76 -14.12 16.13
N PHE A 173 -5.29 -12.93 15.74
CA PHE A 173 -5.86 -12.22 14.56
C PHE A 173 -4.92 -12.05 13.36
N ILE A 174 -3.83 -12.81 13.29
CA ILE A 174 -2.93 -12.81 12.12
C ILE A 174 -2.59 -14.26 11.75
N ILE A 175 -3.59 -14.99 11.26
CA ILE A 175 -3.44 -16.11 10.30
C ILE A 175 -4.49 -15.85 9.21
#